data_AF-A0ABD0PVX2-F1
#
_entry.id   AF-A0ABD0PVX2-F1
#
_cell.length_a   1.000
_cell.length_b   1.000
_cell.length_c   1.000
_cell.angle_alpha   90.00
_cell.angle_beta   90.00
_cell.angle_gamma   90.00
#
_symmetry.space_group_name_H-M   'P 1'
#
loop_
_entity.id
_entity.type
_entity.pdbx_description
1 polymer ?
#
loop_
_entity_poly.entity_id
_entity_poly.type
_entity_poly.pdbx_seq_one_letter_code
_entity_poly.pdbx_strand_id
1 'polypeptide(L)' 'PTKYFGCELGAQTQFDAKNDRYIVNGSHEANKLQDMLDGFIRKFVLCSECDNPETDL' A
#
# COMPACT_ATOMS: atom_id res chain seq x y z
N PRO A 1 -1.32 -3.51 -2.76
CA PRO A 1 -1.29 -2.22 -2.05
C PRO A 1 -2.68 -1.69 -1.63
N THR A 2 -3.64 -1.50 -2.55
CA THR A 2 -4.96 -0.90 -2.25
C THR A 2 -5.76 -1.66 -1.20
N LYS A 3 -5.73 -3.00 -1.23
CA LYS A 3 -6.43 -3.84 -0.25
C LYS A 3 -5.84 -3.71 1.17
N TYR A 4 -4.55 -3.40 1.28
CA TYR A 4 -3.85 -3.17 2.55
C TYR A 4 -4.33 -1.85 3.17
N PHE A 5 -4.36 -0.78 2.37
CA PHE A 5 -4.94 0.51 2.79
C PHE A 5 -6.39 0.39 3.26
N GLY A 6 -7.23 -0.38 2.55
CA GLY A 6 -8.63 -0.56 2.97
C GLY A 6 -8.78 -1.26 4.31
N CYS A 7 -7.93 -2.27 4.58
CA CYS A 7 -7.95 -3.02 5.83
C CYS A 7 -7.43 -2.19 7.01
N GLU A 8 -6.36 -1.43 6.77
CA GLU A 8 -5.64 -0.69 7.81
C GLU A 8 -6.27 0.67 8.12
N LEU A 9 -7.00 1.26 7.16
CA LEU A 9 -7.76 2.50 7.34
C LEU A 9 -9.25 2.26 7.63
N GLY A 10 -9.71 1.00 7.64
CA GLY A 10 -11.14 0.67 7.81
C GLY A 10 -12.01 1.28 6.70
N ALA A 11 -11.46 1.42 5.50
CA ALA A 11 -12.02 2.17 4.39
C ALA A 11 -12.39 1.27 3.22
N GLN A 12 -13.51 1.56 2.57
CA GLN A 12 -13.90 0.82 1.36
C GLN A 12 -12.99 1.23 0.20
N THR A 13 -12.31 0.26 -0.39
CA THR A 13 -11.42 0.48 -1.53
C THR A 13 -12.08 0.00 -2.81
N GLN A 14 -12.14 0.86 -3.81
CA GLN A 14 -12.63 0.55 -5.14
C GLN A 14 -11.44 0.34 -6.08
N PHE A 15 -11.46 -0.77 -6.81
CA PHE A 15 -10.42 -1.13 -7.76
C PHE A 15 -11.04 -1.12 -9.15
N ASP A 16 -10.69 -0.13 -9.96
CA ASP A 16 -11.09 -0.07 -11.36
C ASP A 16 -9.90 -0.43 -12.24
N ALA A 17 -9.81 -1.72 -12.59
CA ALA A 17 -8.73 -2.27 -13.41
C ALA A 17 -8.81 -1.83 -14.88
N LYS A 18 -9.95 -1.31 -15.34
CA LYS A 18 -10.13 -0.85 -16.72
C LYS A 18 -9.56 0.54 -16.95
N ASN A 19 -9.54 1.37 -15.92
CA ASN A 19 -9.04 2.74 -15.96
C ASN A 19 -7.75 2.93 -15.13
N ASP A 20 -7.14 1.84 -14.67
CA ASP A 20 -5.98 1.84 -13.76
C ASP A 20 -6.19 2.77 -12.55
N ARG A 21 -7.42 2.82 -12.05
CA ARG A 21 -7.84 3.73 -10.97
C ARG A 21 -8.05 2.98 -9.67
N TYR A 22 -7.44 3.53 -8.63
CA TYR A 22 -7.44 2.98 -7.29
C TYR A 22 -8.00 4.02 -6.35
N ILE A 23 -9.22 3.79 -5.84
CA ILE A 23 -9.94 4.77 -5.02
C ILE A 23 -10.03 4.23 -3.60
N VAL A 24 -9.49 4.96 -2.63
CA VAL A 24 -9.64 4.67 -1.20
C VAL A 24 -10.63 5.68 -0.63
N ASN A 25 -11.78 5.22 -0.15
CA ASN A 25 -12.78 6.13 0.43
C ASN A 25 -12.31 6.68 1.78
N GLY A 26 -12.57 7.97 2.01
CA GLY A 26 -12.18 8.68 3.24
C GLY A 26 -11.15 9.79 3.00
N SER A 27 -11.05 10.71 3.95
CA SER A 27 -10.09 11.81 3.90
C SER A 27 -8.75 11.36 4.46
N HIS A 28 -7.91 10.78 3.59
CA HIS A 28 -6.57 10.32 3.96
C HIS A 28 -5.53 11.29 3.41
N GLU A 29 -4.67 11.78 4.30
CA GLU A 29 -3.55 12.64 3.90
C GLU A 29 -2.47 11.83 3.19
N ALA A 30 -1.81 12.45 2.21
CA ALA A 30 -0.75 11.81 1.44
C ALA A 30 0.39 11.29 2.32
N ASN A 31 0.74 12.01 3.40
CA ASN A 31 1.79 11.60 4.34
C ASN A 31 1.45 10.27 5.03
N LYS A 32 0.20 10.11 5.49
CA LYS A 32 -0.24 8.88 6.16
C LYS A 32 -0.28 7.69 5.20
N LEU A 33 -0.65 7.93 3.93
CA LEU A 33 -0.58 6.91 2.89
C LEU A 33 0.85 6.50 2.57
N GLN A 34 1.80 7.45 2.56
CA GLN A 34 3.22 7.16 2.37
C GLN A 34 3.79 6.31 3.52
N ASP A 35 3.50 6.63 4.78
CA ASP A 35 3.97 5.84 5.93
C ASP A 35 3.49 4.38 5.88
N MET A 36 2.22 4.16 5.53
CA MET A 36 1.67 2.81 5.34
C MET A 36 2.35 2.07 4.18
N LEU A 37 2.61 2.77 3.08
CA LEU A 37 3.32 2.21 1.92
C LEU A 37 4.76 1.85 2.28
N ASP A 38 5.46 2.69 3.05
CA ASP A 38 6.82 2.44 3.51
C ASP A 38 6.87 1.20 4.41
N GLY A 39 5.92 1.07 5.34
CA GLY A 39 5.77 -0.12 6.16
C GLY A 39 5.48 -1.40 5.34
N PHE A 40 4.68 -1.29 4.28
CA PHE A 40 4.43 -2.40 3.35
C PHE A 40 5.68 -2.76 2.56
N ILE A 41 6.38 -1.76 2.02
CA ILE A 41 7.62 -1.95 1.26
C ILE A 41 8.67 -2.61 2.16
N ARG A 42 8.88 -2.11 3.38
CA ARG A 42 9.83 -2.70 4.34
C ARG A 42 9.51 -4.14 4.74
N LYS A 43 8.23 -4.49 4.85
CA LYS A 43 7.84 -5.83 5.32
C LYS A 43 7.71 -6.86 4.22
N PHE A 44 7.29 -6.44 3.03
CA PHE A 44 6.92 -7.37 1.96
C PHE A 44 7.82 -7.26 0.74
N VAL A 45 8.50 -6.12 0.52
CA VAL A 45 9.31 -5.87 -0.68
C VAL A 45 10.80 -5.85 -0.38
N LEU A 46 11.21 -5.32 0.78
CA LEU A 46 12.60 -5.26 1.20
C LEU A 46 12.97 -6.52 1.98
N CYS A 47 14.15 -7.06 1.68
CA CYS A 47 14.72 -8.15 2.44
C CYS A 47 15.13 -7.67 3.85
N SER A 48 14.68 -8.39 4.88
CA SER A 48 14.91 -8.05 6.30
C SER A 48 16.38 -8.00 6.72
N GLU A 49 17.30 -8.59 5.95
CA GLU A 49 18.73 -8.64 6.27
C GLU A 49 19.57 -7.61 5.51
N CYS A 50 19.20 -7.27 4.27
CA CYS A 50 20.03 -6.43 3.41
C CYS A 50 19.35 -5.15 2.90
N ASP A 51 18.08 -4.92 3.22
CA ASP A 51 17.29 -3.77 2.74
C ASP A 51 17.34 -3.59 1.20
N ASN A 52 17.74 -4.64 0.45
CA ASN A 52 17.74 -4.63 -0.99
C ASN A 52 16.36 -5.06 -1.50
N PRO A 53 15.81 -4.39 -2.53
CA PRO A 53 14.50 -4.70 -3.12
C PRO A 53 14.51 -5.96 -4.02
N GLU A 54 15.43 -6.90 -3.80
CA GLU A 54 15.59 -8.13 -4.57
C GLU A 54 15.01 -9.34 -3.84
N THR A 55 13.74 -9.27 -3.46
CA THR A 55 12.99 -10.45 -3.00
C THR A 55 11.80 -10.70 -3.91
N ASP A 56 11.87 -11.83 -4.62
CA ASP A 56 10.82 -12.36 -5.50
C ASP A 56 9.56 -12.65 -4.65
N LEU A 57 8.42 -12.09 -5.07
CA LEU A 57 7.13 -12.12 -4.37
C LEU A 57 6.08 -12.83 -5.22
#